data_AF-A0A7S2WB38-F1
#
_entry.id   AF-A0A7S2WB38-F1
#
_cell.length_a   1.000
_cell.length_b   1.000
_cell.length_c   1.000
_cell.angle_alpha   90.00
_cell.angle_beta   90.00
_cell.angle_gamma   90.00
#
_symmetry.space_group_name_H-M   'P 1'
#
loop_
_entity.id
_entity.type
_entity.pdbx_description
1 polymer ?
#
loop_
_entity_poly.entity_id
_entity_poly.type
_entity_poly.pdbx_seq_one_letter_code
_entity_poly.pdbx_strand_id
1 'polypeptide(L)'
;ATVGSDDQRAALAGGAVLLRLLGLHSGSHAGSEAAEEEEEALEKQAAQLLLQIRFNSFPSDSFPTPGRRSGRPKELLVLCVPLAALNHSCQPCAQVSFRPASPPVPGEVFADLTSLHSIAAGEEVVISYLREQLCSGTAADRRDLLRKAFLFTCSCSRCLGGQREGAVPEVLQQ
;
A
#
# COMPACT_ATOMS: atom_id res chain seq x y z
N ALA A 1 28.39 1.18 -33.78
CA ALA A 1 27.22 1.22 -32.87
C ALA A 1 27.11 -0.15 -32.22
N THR A 2 27.66 -0.31 -31.03
CA THR A 2 27.60 -1.55 -30.24
C THR A 2 27.08 -1.17 -28.87
N VAL A 3 25.76 -1.08 -28.76
CA VAL A 3 25.02 -1.04 -27.49
C VAL A 3 24.31 -2.39 -27.46
N GLY A 4 24.74 -3.33 -26.62
CA GLY A 4 24.14 -4.67 -26.70
C GLY A 4 24.56 -5.77 -25.73
N SER A 5 25.51 -5.57 -24.81
CA SER A 5 25.89 -6.64 -23.87
C SER A 5 25.45 -6.40 -22.43
N ASP A 6 25.47 -5.15 -21.96
CA ASP A 6 25.37 -4.87 -20.52
C ASP A 6 23.89 -4.74 -20.07
N ASP A 7 23.04 -4.16 -20.91
CA ASP A 7 21.59 -4.07 -20.66
C ASP A 7 20.90 -5.45 -20.62
N GLN A 8 21.39 -6.42 -21.39
CA GLN A 8 20.84 -7.79 -21.38
C GLN A 8 21.22 -8.56 -20.11
N ARG A 9 22.38 -8.28 -19.52
CA ARG A 9 22.80 -8.93 -18.26
C ARG A 9 22.03 -8.39 -17.06
N ALA A 10 21.81 -7.07 -16.99
CA ALA A 10 21.01 -6.46 -15.93
C ALA A 10 19.55 -6.95 -15.93
N ALA A 11 18.96 -7.13 -17.12
CA ALA A 11 17.59 -7.65 -17.26
C ALA A 11 17.46 -9.12 -16.82
N LEU A 12 18.49 -9.94 -17.07
CA LEU A 12 18.52 -11.35 -16.65
C LEU A 12 18.73 -11.51 -15.14
N ALA A 13 19.60 -10.68 -14.53
CA ALA A 13 19.81 -10.65 -13.09
C ALA A 13 18.53 -10.19 -12.33
N GLY A 14 17.86 -9.15 -12.83
CA GLY A 14 16.59 -8.68 -12.26
C GLY A 14 15.46 -9.71 -12.37
N GLY A 15 15.46 -10.53 -13.42
CA GLY A 15 14.52 -11.64 -13.59
C GLY A 15 14.71 -12.75 -12.56
N ALA A 16 15.96 -13.11 -12.23
CA ALA A 16 16.26 -14.14 -11.24
C ALA A 16 15.84 -13.72 -9.82
N VAL A 17 16.10 -12.46 -9.44
CA VAL A 17 15.70 -11.88 -8.15
C VAL A 17 14.17 -11.86 -8.00
N LEU A 18 13.46 -11.43 -9.05
CA LEU A 18 11.99 -11.43 -9.05
C LEU A 18 11.43 -12.86 -8.92
N LEU A 19 12.01 -13.82 -9.63
CA LEU A 19 11.59 -15.22 -9.54
C LEU A 19 11.81 -15.79 -8.13
N ARG A 20 12.93 -15.51 -7.46
CA ARG A 20 13.16 -15.94 -6.07
C ARG A 20 12.23 -15.28 -5.06
N LEU A 21 11.98 -13.97 -5.19
CA LEU A 21 10.98 -13.28 -4.36
C LEU A 21 9.57 -13.86 -4.54
N LEU A 22 9.30 -14.48 -5.70
CA LEU A 22 8.06 -15.19 -6.01
C LEU A 22 8.12 -16.70 -5.71
N GLY A 23 9.21 -17.21 -5.11
CA GLY A 23 9.40 -18.63 -4.79
C GLY A 23 9.67 -19.54 -6.00
N LEU A 24 9.98 -18.97 -7.16
CA LEU A 24 10.28 -19.67 -8.41
C LEU A 24 11.80 -19.79 -8.56
N HIS A 25 12.32 -21.01 -8.49
CA HIS A 25 13.76 -21.26 -8.57
C HIS A 25 14.15 -21.47 -10.04
N SER A 26 14.97 -20.59 -10.60
CA SER A 26 15.75 -20.90 -11.80
C SER A 26 17.09 -21.47 -11.34
N GLY A 27 17.29 -22.77 -11.60
CA GLY A 27 18.56 -23.42 -11.30
C GLY A 27 19.65 -22.93 -12.25
N SER A 28 20.80 -22.52 -11.70
CA SER A 28 22.15 -22.90 -12.13
C SER A 28 23.21 -21.81 -11.93
N HIS A 29 24.37 -22.30 -11.47
CA HIS A 29 25.75 -21.80 -11.57
C HIS A 29 26.35 -20.88 -10.50
N ALA A 30 27.50 -21.37 -10.01
CA ALA A 30 28.53 -20.71 -9.23
C ALA A 30 28.87 -19.32 -9.79
N GLY A 31 28.54 -18.28 -9.03
CA GLY A 31 28.97 -16.91 -9.26
C GLY A 31 30.31 -16.65 -8.57
N SER A 32 31.07 -15.69 -9.06
CA SER A 32 32.19 -15.13 -8.29
C SER A 32 31.66 -14.42 -7.04
N GLU A 33 32.42 -14.36 -5.94
CA GLU A 33 32.02 -13.65 -4.70
C GLU A 33 31.45 -12.24 -4.97
N ALA A 34 32.06 -11.47 -5.88
CA ALA A 34 31.57 -10.14 -6.26
C ALA A 34 30.18 -10.14 -6.93
N ALA A 35 29.83 -11.20 -7.66
CA ALA A 35 28.52 -11.35 -8.27
C ALA A 35 27.46 -11.78 -7.24
N GLU A 36 27.86 -12.60 -6.26
CA GLU A 36 26.99 -12.98 -5.14
C GLU A 36 26.68 -11.77 -4.24
N GLU A 37 27.67 -10.91 -3.97
CA GLU A 37 27.47 -9.65 -3.23
C GLU A 37 26.54 -8.67 -3.96
N GLU A 38 26.69 -8.52 -5.28
CA GLU A 38 25.83 -7.67 -6.11
C GLU A 38 24.39 -8.21 -6.14
N GLU A 39 24.22 -9.53 -6.27
CA GLU A 39 22.91 -10.20 -6.23
C GLU A 39 22.22 -10.01 -4.87
N GLU A 40 22.95 -10.19 -3.76
CA GLU A 40 22.42 -9.95 -2.41
C GLU A 40 22.01 -8.48 -2.19
N ALA A 41 22.80 -7.54 -2.72
CA ALA A 41 22.47 -6.11 -2.64
C ALA A 41 21.18 -5.78 -3.40
N LEU A 42 20.99 -6.37 -4.59
CA LEU A 42 19.77 -6.22 -5.39
C LEU A 42 18.55 -6.85 -4.70
N GLU A 43 18.71 -8.03 -4.08
CA GLU A 43 17.64 -8.67 -3.31
C GLU A 43 17.21 -7.79 -2.12
N LYS A 44 18.17 -7.21 -1.38
CA LYS A 44 17.88 -6.26 -0.28
C LYS A 44 17.15 -5.02 -0.78
N GLN A 45 17.59 -4.46 -1.90
CA GLN A 45 16.96 -3.27 -2.50
C GLN A 45 15.53 -3.57 -2.96
N ALA A 46 15.30 -4.72 -3.60
CA ALA A 46 13.98 -5.15 -4.03
C ALA A 46 13.05 -5.38 -2.84
N ALA A 47 13.52 -6.05 -1.78
CA ALA A 47 12.75 -6.24 -0.55
C ALA A 47 12.37 -4.90 0.09
N GLN A 48 13.30 -3.94 0.14
CA GLN A 48 13.03 -2.59 0.65
C GLN A 48 11.95 -1.88 -0.16
N LEU A 49 12.01 -1.94 -1.50
CA LEU A 49 10.99 -1.35 -2.37
C LEU A 49 9.63 -2.00 -2.16
N LEU A 50 9.56 -3.32 -2.02
CA LEU A 50 8.32 -4.03 -1.74
C LEU A 50 7.70 -3.63 -0.40
N LEU A 51 8.53 -3.44 0.63
CA LEU A 51 8.07 -2.94 1.92
C LEU A 51 7.57 -1.49 1.81
N GLN A 52 8.27 -0.63 1.07
CA GLN A 52 7.81 0.73 0.82
C GLN A 52 6.46 0.73 0.10
N ILE A 53 6.28 -0.09 -0.94
CA ILE A 53 4.99 -0.21 -1.64
C ILE A 53 3.91 -0.71 -0.69
N ARG A 54 4.18 -1.76 0.08
CA ARG A 54 3.21 -2.35 1.01
C ARG A 54 2.70 -1.35 2.04
N PHE A 55 3.58 -0.56 2.64
CA PHE A 55 3.21 0.32 3.75
C PHE A 55 2.75 1.72 3.32
N ASN A 56 3.00 2.12 2.07
CA ASN A 56 2.74 3.48 1.59
C ASN A 56 1.79 3.56 0.39
N SER A 57 1.27 2.41 -0.09
CA SER A 57 0.29 2.40 -1.18
C SER A 57 -1.13 2.48 -0.66
N PHE A 58 -1.99 3.07 -1.49
CA PHE A 58 -3.42 3.19 -1.26
C PHE A 58 -4.17 2.28 -2.22
N PRO A 59 -5.06 1.40 -1.73
CA PRO A 59 -5.93 0.65 -2.61
C PRO A 59 -7.04 1.58 -3.13
N SER A 60 -7.33 1.48 -4.42
CA SER A 60 -8.45 2.16 -5.04
C SER A 60 -9.31 1.18 -5.81
N ASP A 61 -10.58 1.07 -5.39
CA ASP A 61 -11.56 0.13 -5.92
C ASP A 61 -12.44 0.79 -7.01
N SER A 62 -12.22 2.08 -7.32
CA SER A 62 -13.24 2.95 -7.92
C SER A 62 -12.90 3.52 -9.29
N PHE A 63 -12.00 2.91 -10.06
CA PHE A 63 -11.69 3.41 -11.40
C PHE A 63 -12.61 2.82 -12.48
N PRO A 64 -13.55 3.60 -13.04
CA PRO A 64 -14.23 3.19 -14.27
C PRO A 64 -13.21 3.22 -15.41
N THR A 65 -12.91 2.06 -15.99
CA THR A 65 -12.18 1.99 -17.26
C THR A 65 -13.12 2.40 -18.40
N PRO A 66 -12.84 3.48 -19.16
CA PRO A 66 -13.64 3.83 -20.32
C PRO A 66 -13.65 2.66 -21.32
N GLY A 67 -14.84 2.24 -21.76
CA GLY A 67 -15.00 1.23 -22.82
C GLY A 67 -15.19 -0.23 -22.37
N ARG A 68 -15.22 -0.54 -21.06
CA ARG A 68 -15.46 -1.92 -20.59
C ARG A 68 -16.86 -2.09 -20.00
N ARG A 69 -17.73 -2.80 -20.73
CA ARG A 69 -19.01 -3.32 -20.21
C ARG A 69 -18.71 -4.45 -19.22
N SER A 70 -19.13 -4.30 -17.97
CA SER A 70 -19.24 -5.38 -16.96
C SER A 70 -17.99 -6.25 -16.72
N GLY A 71 -16.89 -5.68 -16.23
CA GLY A 71 -15.73 -6.43 -15.71
C GLY A 71 -15.45 -6.08 -14.26
N ARG A 72 -14.94 -7.04 -13.47
CA ARG A 72 -14.53 -6.86 -12.05
C ARG A 72 -13.73 -5.54 -11.89
N PRO A 73 -13.95 -4.78 -10.80
CA PRO A 73 -13.14 -3.58 -10.54
C PRO A 73 -11.67 -3.98 -10.54
N LYS A 74 -10.83 -3.22 -11.26
CA LYS A 74 -9.38 -3.37 -11.13
C LYS A 74 -8.99 -2.72 -9.81
N GLU A 75 -8.53 -3.53 -8.87
CA GLU A 75 -7.83 -3.04 -7.70
C GLU A 75 -6.53 -2.40 -8.20
N LEU A 76 -6.42 -1.08 -8.03
CA LEU A 76 -5.21 -0.34 -8.33
C LEU A 76 -4.52 0.03 -7.02
N LEU A 77 -3.20 -0.13 -6.99
CA LEU A 77 -2.34 0.40 -5.94
C LEU A 77 -1.79 1.74 -6.39
N VAL A 78 -2.02 2.78 -5.58
CA VAL A 78 -1.55 4.14 -5.85
C VAL A 78 -0.45 4.49 -4.85
N LEU A 79 0.70 4.92 -5.36
CA LEU A 79 1.77 5.51 -4.55
C LEU A 79 1.66 7.03 -4.66
N CYS A 80 1.26 7.68 -3.57
CA CYS A 80 1.17 9.13 -3.49
C CYS A 80 1.99 9.61 -2.30
N VAL A 81 3.21 10.09 -2.57
CA VAL A 81 4.20 10.45 -1.53
C VAL A 81 3.65 11.42 -0.49
N PRO A 82 2.91 12.50 -0.86
CA PRO A 82 2.33 13.40 0.16
C PRO A 82 1.30 12.72 1.06
N LEU A 83 0.49 11.80 0.53
CA LEU A 83 -0.52 11.10 1.33
C LEU A 83 0.08 10.00 2.20
N ALA A 84 1.16 9.36 1.74
CA ALA A 84 1.87 8.35 2.50
C ALA A 84 2.50 8.90 3.80
N ALA A 85 2.68 10.22 3.91
CA ALA A 85 3.19 10.86 5.12
C ALA A 85 2.11 11.05 6.22
N LEU A 86 0.83 10.85 5.90
CA LEU A 86 -0.27 11.06 6.86
C LEU A 86 -0.40 9.88 7.80
N ASN A 87 -0.38 10.14 9.11
CA ASN A 87 -0.51 9.11 10.13
C ASN A 87 -1.95 8.60 10.30
N HIS A 88 -2.07 7.48 11.01
CA HIS A 88 -3.34 6.87 11.34
C HIS A 88 -3.99 7.44 12.61
N SER A 89 -5.31 7.68 12.55
CA SER A 89 -6.19 7.74 13.71
C SER A 89 -7.47 6.94 13.47
N CYS A 90 -7.99 6.25 14.50
CA CYS A 90 -9.32 5.62 14.45
C CYS A 90 -10.48 6.64 14.56
N GLN A 91 -10.15 7.91 14.80
CA GLN A 91 -11.01 9.08 14.72
C GLN A 91 -10.28 10.12 13.85
N PRO A 92 -10.29 9.93 12.51
CA PRO A 92 -9.53 10.77 11.60
C PRO A 92 -10.14 12.16 11.46
N CYS A 93 -9.33 13.15 11.10
CA CYS A 93 -9.78 14.50 10.76
C CYS A 93 -9.89 14.74 9.25
N ALA A 94 -9.37 13.80 8.44
CA ALA A 94 -9.44 13.86 6.99
C ALA A 94 -9.68 12.48 6.37
N GLN A 95 -10.18 12.47 5.14
CA GLN A 95 -10.35 11.28 4.31
C GLN A 95 -9.68 11.45 2.96
N VAL A 96 -9.16 10.35 2.42
CA VAL A 96 -8.57 10.27 1.08
C VAL A 96 -9.59 9.68 0.12
N SER A 97 -9.76 10.32 -1.04
CA SER A 97 -10.52 9.75 -2.16
C SER A 97 -9.71 9.86 -3.45
N PHE A 98 -9.89 8.89 -4.34
CA PHE A 98 -9.29 8.91 -5.68
C PHE A 98 -10.38 9.13 -6.73
N ARG A 99 -10.09 9.99 -7.70
CA ARG A 99 -10.98 10.27 -8.82
C ARG A 99 -10.21 10.33 -10.14
N PRO A 100 -10.85 10.00 -11.27
CA PRO A 100 -10.24 10.22 -12.58
C PRO A 100 -10.05 11.72 -12.86
N ALA A 101 -9.14 12.02 -13.78
CA ALA A 101 -9.04 13.36 -14.37
C ALA A 101 -10.38 13.83 -14.97
N SER A 102 -10.60 15.14 -14.96
CA SER A 102 -11.72 15.78 -15.65
C SER A 102 -11.18 16.91 -16.52
N PRO A 103 -11.19 16.77 -17.86
CA PRO A 103 -11.71 15.64 -18.64
C PRO A 103 -10.90 14.33 -18.42
N PRO A 104 -11.48 13.13 -18.64
CA PRO A 104 -10.79 11.86 -18.41
C PRO A 104 -9.56 11.67 -19.31
N VAL A 105 -8.40 11.46 -18.70
CA VAL A 105 -7.16 11.08 -19.37
C VAL A 105 -6.78 9.66 -18.90
N PRO A 106 -6.54 8.69 -19.81
CA PRO A 106 -6.16 7.34 -19.43
C PRO A 106 -4.89 7.32 -18.58
N GLY A 107 -4.97 6.69 -17.41
CA GLY A 107 -3.82 6.57 -16.49
C GLY A 107 -3.63 7.76 -15.54
N GLU A 108 -4.39 8.85 -15.70
CA GLU A 108 -4.34 9.98 -14.77
C GLU A 108 -5.40 9.86 -13.68
N VAL A 109 -4.93 10.02 -12.44
CA VAL A 109 -5.73 9.93 -11.22
C VAL A 109 -5.39 11.11 -10.33
N PHE A 110 -6.41 11.73 -9.76
CA PHE A 110 -6.26 12.71 -8.70
C PHE A 110 -6.60 12.08 -7.36
N ALA A 111 -5.79 12.40 -6.36
CA ALA A 111 -6.08 12.07 -4.97
C ALA A 111 -6.53 13.35 -4.26
N ASP A 112 -7.73 13.33 -3.69
CA ASP A 112 -8.26 14.43 -2.89
C ASP A 112 -8.13 14.07 -1.40
N LEU A 113 -7.67 15.04 -0.60
CA LEU A 113 -7.67 14.97 0.85
C LEU A 113 -8.72 15.94 1.38
N THR A 114 -9.81 15.40 1.92
CA THR A 114 -10.95 16.21 2.38
C THR A 114 -11.03 16.18 3.90
N SER A 115 -11.11 17.35 4.54
CA SER A 115 -11.33 17.45 5.98
C SER A 115 -12.74 17.00 6.37
N LEU A 116 -12.87 16.21 7.42
CA LEU A 116 -14.15 15.76 7.98
C LEU A 116 -14.75 16.76 8.98
N HIS A 117 -13.91 17.62 9.53
CA HIS A 117 -14.27 18.72 10.42
C HIS A 117 -13.21 19.83 10.30
N SER A 118 -13.41 20.95 10.99
CA SER A 118 -12.39 22.00 11.06
C SER A 118 -11.11 21.47 11.70
N ILE A 119 -9.96 21.87 11.14
CA ILE A 119 -8.61 21.50 11.60
C ILE A 119 -7.91 22.79 12.01
N ALA A 120 -7.42 22.86 13.24
CA ALA A 120 -6.73 24.04 13.74
C ALA A 120 -5.30 24.15 13.17
N ALA A 121 -4.75 25.36 13.13
CA ALA A 121 -3.35 25.55 12.77
C ALA A 121 -2.43 24.81 13.76
N GLY A 122 -1.53 23.98 13.25
CA GLY A 122 -0.63 23.16 14.07
C GLY A 122 -1.22 21.82 14.52
N GLU A 123 -2.50 21.53 14.24
CA GLU A 123 -3.08 20.21 14.44
C GLU A 123 -2.55 19.22 13.39
N GLU A 124 -2.24 18.00 13.82
CA GLU A 124 -1.79 16.94 12.92
C GLU A 124 -2.94 16.45 12.03
N VAL A 125 -2.70 16.38 10.72
CA VAL A 125 -3.66 15.80 9.78
C VAL A 125 -3.52 14.28 9.77
N VAL A 126 -4.56 13.59 10.23
CA VAL A 126 -4.60 12.12 10.36
C VAL A 126 -5.75 11.51 9.56
N ILE A 127 -5.51 10.33 9.01
CA ILE A 127 -6.47 9.54 8.20
C ILE A 127 -6.74 8.17 8.84
N SER A 128 -7.75 7.44 8.36
CA SER A 128 -7.92 6.03 8.73
C SER A 128 -7.21 5.13 7.71
N TYR A 129 -6.35 4.22 8.18
CA TYR A 129 -5.80 3.15 7.35
C TYR A 129 -6.75 1.95 7.25
N LEU A 130 -7.74 1.90 8.14
CA LEU A 130 -8.76 0.86 8.17
C LEU A 130 -9.92 1.30 7.27
N ARG A 131 -10.37 0.38 6.41
CA ARG A 131 -11.63 0.53 5.66
C ARG A 131 -12.81 0.62 6.64
N GLU A 132 -13.86 1.32 6.25
CA GLU A 132 -15.02 1.61 7.10
C GLU A 132 -15.65 0.35 7.72
N GLN A 133 -15.70 -0.77 6.97
CA GLN A 133 -16.20 -2.06 7.47
C GLN A 133 -15.33 -2.68 8.58
N LEU A 134 -14.06 -2.28 8.68
CA LEU A 134 -13.10 -2.73 9.70
C LEU A 134 -13.00 -1.77 10.89
N CYS A 135 -13.62 -0.58 10.78
CA CYS A 135 -13.63 0.43 11.83
C CYS A 135 -14.67 0.18 12.93
N SER A 136 -15.58 -0.78 12.75
CA SER A 136 -16.67 -1.12 13.68
C SER A 136 -16.26 -2.04 14.84
N GLY A 137 -15.04 -2.59 14.80
CA GLY A 137 -14.53 -3.47 15.86
C GLY A 137 -14.11 -2.74 17.15
N THR A 138 -13.84 -3.53 18.19
CA THR A 138 -13.35 -3.04 19.48
C THR A 138 -11.96 -2.40 19.36
N ALA A 139 -11.52 -1.69 20.41
CA ALA A 139 -10.15 -1.15 20.45
C ALA A 139 -9.08 -2.26 20.32
N ALA A 140 -9.36 -3.48 20.81
CA ALA A 140 -8.47 -4.61 20.67
C ALA A 140 -8.38 -5.06 19.20
N ASP A 141 -9.52 -5.19 18.52
CA ASP A 141 -9.59 -5.63 17.13
C ASP A 141 -8.87 -4.65 16.20
N ARG A 142 -9.15 -3.34 16.33
CA ARG A 142 -8.48 -2.32 15.52
C ARG A 142 -6.96 -2.33 15.72
N ARG A 143 -6.50 -2.44 16.97
CA ARG A 143 -5.05 -2.53 17.26
C ARG A 143 -4.44 -3.80 16.71
N ASP A 144 -5.16 -4.91 16.76
CA ASP A 144 -4.68 -6.18 16.22
C ASP A 144 -4.51 -6.13 14.70
N LEU A 145 -5.50 -5.57 13.99
CA LEU A 145 -5.42 -5.30 12.56
C LEU A 145 -4.23 -4.40 12.22
N LEU A 146 -4.07 -3.28 12.93
CA LEU A 146 -2.97 -2.34 12.69
C LEU A 146 -1.59 -2.94 13.00
N ARG A 147 -1.45 -3.75 14.04
CA ARG A 147 -0.20 -4.47 14.32
C ARG A 147 0.14 -5.45 13.20
N LYS A 148 -0.85 -6.22 12.72
CA LYS A 148 -0.64 -7.21 11.66
C LYS A 148 -0.36 -6.59 10.30
N ALA A 149 -1.03 -5.49 9.97
CA ALA A 149 -0.95 -4.86 8.66
C ALA A 149 0.13 -3.77 8.55
N PHE A 150 0.36 -3.01 9.63
CA PHE A 150 1.18 -1.79 9.63
C PHE A 150 2.24 -1.75 10.75
N LEU A 151 2.36 -2.82 11.56
CA LEU A 151 3.42 -2.99 12.55
C LEU A 151 3.47 -1.91 13.66
N PHE A 152 2.35 -1.26 13.96
CA PHE A 152 2.25 -0.31 15.08
C PHE A 152 0.98 -0.54 15.92
N THR A 153 0.94 0.07 17.11
CA THR A 153 -0.25 0.04 17.99
C THR A 153 -0.84 1.45 18.11
N CYS A 154 -2.11 1.60 17.71
CA CYS A 154 -2.79 2.90 17.78
C CYS A 154 -3.12 3.33 19.22
N SER A 155 -2.81 4.58 19.52
CA SER A 155 -3.02 5.27 20.81
C SER A 155 -3.96 6.48 20.72
N CYS A 156 -4.76 6.60 19.65
CA CYS A 156 -5.74 7.69 19.54
C CYS A 156 -6.78 7.64 20.68
N SER A 157 -7.49 8.76 20.90
CA SER A 157 -8.55 8.92 21.90
C SER A 157 -9.57 7.77 21.88
N ARG A 158 -10.00 7.33 20.69
CA ARG A 158 -10.95 6.22 20.51
C ARG A 158 -10.38 4.86 20.97
N CYS A 159 -9.07 4.66 20.88
CA CYS A 159 -8.40 3.45 21.34
C CYS A 159 -8.03 3.48 22.82
N LEU A 160 -7.79 4.67 23.39
CA LEU A 160 -7.50 4.85 24.83
C LEU A 160 -8.77 4.93 25.68
N GLY A 161 -9.83 5.56 25.17
CA GLY A 161 -11.04 5.91 25.92
C GLY A 161 -12.02 4.77 26.17
N GLY A 162 -11.72 3.54 25.73
CA GLY A 162 -12.47 2.34 26.12
C GLY A 162 -13.99 2.40 25.91
N GLN A 163 -14.50 3.18 24.94
CA GLN A 163 -15.93 3.19 24.67
C GLN A 163 -16.33 1.80 24.16
N ARG A 164 -17.03 1.07 25.01
CA ARG A 164 -17.73 -0.17 24.67
C ARG A 164 -18.81 0.21 23.67
N GLU A 165 -18.83 -0.39 22.47
CA GLU A 165 -20.05 -0.52 21.68
C GLU A 165 -19.84 -1.37 20.42
N GLY A 166 -20.75 -2.32 20.21
CA GLY A 166 -21.03 -3.01 18.94
C GLY A 166 -20.42 -4.41 18.78
N ALA A 167 -21.21 -5.46 19.05
CA ALA A 167 -20.89 -6.81 18.60
C ALA A 167 -20.82 -6.85 17.07
N VAL A 168 -19.77 -7.50 16.53
CA VAL A 168 -19.57 -7.71 15.09
C VAL A 168 -20.66 -8.69 14.59
N PRO A 169 -21.47 -8.35 13.57
CA PRO A 169 -22.24 -9.36 12.85
C PRO A 169 -21.25 -10.25 12.10
N GLU A 170 -21.26 -11.54 12.45
CA GLU A 170 -20.49 -12.59 11.81
C GLU A 170 -20.93 -12.76 10.35
N VAL A 171 -20.37 -12.00 9.40
CA VAL A 171 -20.48 -12.35 7.96
C VAL A 171 -19.27 -11.84 7.18
N LEU A 172 -18.39 -12.78 6.80
CA LEU A 172 -17.78 -13.00 5.47
C LEU A 172 -16.43 -13.73 5.61
N GLN A 173 -16.52 -15.03 5.88
CA GLN A 173 -15.59 -16.01 5.32
C GLN A 173 -16.17 -16.41 3.96
N GLN A 174 -15.72 -15.77 2.86
CA GLN A 174 -15.69 -16.34 1.51
C GLN A 174 -14.53 -15.72 0.74
#